data_AF-A0A3S4DNK6-F1
#
_entry.id   AF-A0A3S4DNK6-F1
#
_cell.length_a   1.000
_cell.length_b   1.000
_cell.length_c   1.000
_cell.angle_alpha   90.00
_cell.angle_beta   90.00
_cell.angle_gamma   90.00
#
_symmetry.space_group_name_H-M   'P 1'
#
loop_
_entity.id
_entity.type
_entity.pdbx_description
1 polymer ?
#
loop_
_entity_poly.entity_id
_entity_poly.type
_entity_poly.pdbx_seq_one_letter_code
_entity_poly.pdbx_strand_id
1 'polypeptide(L)' 'MLDPVYTGKAMAGLIDGIAQQRYRHAGPILFVHTGGAPALFAYHPCV' A
#
# COMPACT_ATOMS: atom_id res chain seq x y z
N MET A 1 -5.46 8.02 0.94
CA MET A 1 -6.36 6.85 1.06
C MET A 1 -5.80 5.76 0.15
N LEU A 2 -5.59 4.54 0.66
CA LEU A 2 -5.14 3.41 -0.15
C LEU A 2 -6.32 2.47 -0.37
N ASP A 3 -6.42 1.89 -1.56
CA ASP A 3 -7.45 0.95 -1.91
C ASP A 3 -7.09 -0.49 -1.48
N PRO A 4 -8.07 -1.34 -1.14
CA PRO A 4 -7.80 -2.69 -0.65
C PRO A 4 -7.35 -3.66 -1.76
N VAL A 5 -7.47 -3.28 -3.04
CA VAL A 5 -7.22 -4.16 -4.18
C VAL A 5 -5.76 -4.09 -4.63
N TYR A 6 -5.20 -2.87 -4.73
CA TYR A 6 -3.88 -2.58 -5.30
C TYR A 6 -2.99 -1.80 -4.33
N THR A 7 -3.26 -0.50 -4.11
CA THR A 7 -2.32 0.39 -3.40
C THR A 7 -2.15 0.02 -1.93
N GLY A 8 -3.15 -0.59 -1.30
CA GLY A 8 -3.05 -1.16 0.05
C GLY A 8 -2.08 -2.34 0.12
N LYS A 9 -2.12 -3.24 -0.87
CA LYS A 9 -1.18 -4.38 -0.94
C LYS A 9 0.24 -3.92 -1.24
N ALA A 10 0.39 -2.94 -2.13
CA ALA A 10 1.69 -2.36 -2.44
C ALA A 10 2.33 -1.71 -1.19
N MET A 11 1.54 -0.97 -0.39
CA MET A 11 2.02 -0.39 0.86
C MET A 11 2.35 -1.46 1.90
N ALA A 12 1.53 -2.52 2.02
CA ALA A 12 1.81 -3.63 2.94
C ALA A 12 3.15 -4.31 2.62
N GLY A 13 3.42 -4.59 1.33
CA GLY A 13 4.70 -5.13 0.90
C GLY A 13 5.87 -4.17 1.12
N LEU A 14 5.66 -2.86 0.97
CA LEU A 14 6.66 -1.85 1.29
C LEU A 14 7.05 -1.88 2.77
N ILE A 15 6.06 -1.87 3.67
CA ILE A 15 6.28 -1.90 5.13
C ILE A 15 6.98 -3.20 5.53
N ASP A 16 6.51 -4.35 5.03
CA ASP A 16 7.14 -5.66 5.27
C ASP A 16 8.60 -5.68 4.80
N GLY A 17 8.87 -5.15 3.60
CA GLY A 17 10.21 -5.06 3.05
C GLY A 17 11.16 -4.21 3.91
N ILE A 18 10.68 -3.14 4.54
CA ILE A 18 11.47 -2.32 5.47
C ILE A 18 11.74 -3.11 6.77
N ALA A 19 10.70 -3.73 7.34
CA ALA A 19 10.82 -4.51 8.58
C ALA A 19 11.79 -5.70 8.43
N GLN A 20 11.78 -6.35 7.27
CA GLN A 20 12.67 -7.47 6.95
C GLN A 20 14.04 -7.04 6.37
N GLN A 21 14.37 -5.74 6.35
CA GLN A 21 15.62 -5.22 5.79
C GLN A 21 15.90 -5.70 4.35
N ARG A 22 14.85 -5.82 3.53
CA ARG A 22 14.96 -6.35 2.14
C ARG A 22 15.53 -5.32 1.17
N TYR A 23 15.61 -4.06 1.55
CA TYR A 23 16.21 -2.99 0.76
C TYR A 23 17.68 -2.82 1.14
N ARG A 24 18.58 -2.94 0.15
CA ARG A 24 20.04 -2.94 0.33
C ARG A 24 20.61 -1.62 0.87
N HIS A 25 19.85 -0.54 0.77
CA HIS A 25 20.26 0.80 1.21
C HIS A 25 19.17 1.41 2.10
N ALA A 26 19.59 2.02 3.21
CA ALA A 26 18.72 2.79 4.11
C ALA A 26 18.47 4.21 3.57
N GLY A 27 18.06 4.30 2.31
CA GLY A 27 17.75 5.56 1.62
C GLY A 27 16.25 5.84 1.61
N PRO A 28 15.85 7.07 1.23
CA PRO A 28 14.44 7.40 1.05
C PRO A 28 13.80 6.53 -0.06
N ILE A 29 12.55 6.12 0.16
CA ILE A 29 11.76 5.33 -0.80
C ILE A 29 10.61 6.18 -1.34
N LEU A 30 10.49 6.26 -2.67
CA LEU A 30 9.36 6.87 -3.34
C LEU A 30 8.23 5.85 -3.52
N PHE A 31 7.09 6.08 -2.88
CA PHE A 31 5.89 5.29 -3.09
C PHE A 31 5.01 5.91 -4.18
N VAL A 32 4.76 5.17 -5.26
CA VAL A 32 3.86 5.61 -6.34
C VAL A 32 2.42 5.24 -5.97
N HIS A 33 1.66 6.23 -5.52
CA HIS A 33 0.26 6.05 -5.20
C HIS A 33 -0.59 6.07 -6.47
N THR A 34 -0.93 4.89 -7.01
CA THR A 34 -1.67 4.75 -8.28
C THR A 34 -3.17 5.02 -8.18
N GLY A 35 -3.68 5.40 -7.00
CA GLY A 35 -5.09 5.75 -6.78
C GLY A 35 -5.93 4.58 -6.26
N GLY A 36 -7.13 4.38 -6.84
CA GLY A 36 -8.05 3.30 -6.45
C GLY A 36 -8.97 3.62 -5.26
N ALA A 37 -8.85 4.79 -4.64
CA ALA A 37 -9.65 5.20 -3.48
C ALA A 37 -11.18 5.00 -3.63
N PRO A 38 -11.82 5.18 -4.81
CA PRO A 38 -13.25 4.90 -4.98
C PRO A 38 -13.66 3.45 -4.67
N ALA A 39 -12.75 2.47 -4.79
CA ALA A 39 -13.03 1.07 -4.46
C ALA A 39 -13.38 0.87 -2.97
N LEU A 40 -12.98 1.79 -2.09
CA LEU A 40 -13.30 1.70 -0.67
C LEU A 40 -14.81 1.73 -0.40
N PHE A 41 -15.60 2.40 -1.24
CA PHE A 41 -17.06 2.43 -1.11
C PHE A 41 -17.73 1.11 -1.53
N ALA A 42 -17.08 0.32 -2.39
CA ALA A 42 -17.57 -1.00 -2.80
C ALA A 42 -17.18 -2.11 -1.79
N TYR A 43 -16.11 -1.89 -1.02
CA TYR A 43 -15.61 -2.82 -0.01
C TYR A 43 -16.08 -2.49 1.41
N HIS A 44 -16.80 -1.39 1.60
CA HIS A 44 -17.47 -1.13 2.85
C HIS A 44 -18.68 -2.06 2.96
N PRO A 45 -18.83 -2.89 4.01
CA PRO A 45 -20.03 -3.68 4.19
C PRO A 45 -21.23 -2.74 4.28
N CYS A 46 -22.27 -3.04 3.51
CA CYS A 46 -23.60 -2.50 3.75
C CYS A 46 -24.06 -3.07 5.09
N VAL A 47 -24.11 -2.23 6.11
CA VAL A 47 -24.82 -2.50 7.36
C VAL A 47 -26.29 -2.17 7.20
#